data_AF-A0A1W9VP70-F1
#
_entry.id   AF-A0A1W9VP70-F1
#
_cell.length_a   1.000
_cell.length_b   1.000
_cell.length_c   1.000
_cell.angle_alpha   90.00
_cell.angle_beta   90.00
_cell.angle_gamma   90.00
#
_symmetry.space_group_name_H-M   'P 1'
#
loop_
_entity.id
_entity.type
_entity.pdbx_description
1 polymer ?
#
loop_
_entity_poly.entity_id
_entity_poly.type
_entity_poly.pdbx_seq_one_letter_code
_entity_poly.pdbx_strand_id
1 'polypeptide(L)'
;MLIIFAHSVISLPLAIRSISNVYQGISISTIEAATSLGAGRLKTFIKIELPQIKTGIVTAAIFSFAISMGEMNASIMLAPSNFVTIPLAIYQLIGSYNFYGACALGSILLLISLLSFKLIDNFD
;
A
#
# COMPACT_ATOMS: atom_id res chain seq x y z
N MET A 1 -13.32 -12.91 3.26
CA MET A 1 -13.35 -11.89 4.35
C MET A 1 -12.10 -11.93 5.21
N LEU A 2 -11.64 -13.10 5.66
CA LEU A 2 -10.37 -13.28 6.42
C LEU A 2 -9.13 -12.72 5.70
N ILE A 3 -9.06 -12.86 4.37
CA ILE A 3 -8.00 -12.29 3.52
C ILE A 3 -7.89 -10.76 3.70
N ILE A 4 -9.02 -10.04 3.65
CA ILE A 4 -9.05 -8.58 3.83
C ILE A 4 -8.49 -8.18 5.21
N PHE A 5 -8.84 -8.94 6.25
CA PHE A 5 -8.39 -8.68 7.61
C PHE A 5 -6.88 -8.92 7.77
N ALA A 6 -6.37 -10.03 7.23
CA ALA A 6 -4.93 -10.33 7.22
C ALA A 6 -4.13 -9.24 6.48
N HIS A 7 -4.58 -8.82 5.29
CA HIS A 7 -3.94 -7.74 4.55
C HIS A 7 -3.98 -6.41 5.30
N SER A 8 -5.11 -6.11 5.94
CA SER A 8 -5.26 -4.87 6.72
C SER A 8 -4.23 -4.80 7.85
N VAL A 9 -4.04 -5.89 8.60
CA VAL A 9 -3.05 -5.97 9.69
C VAL A 9 -1.62 -5.83 9.16
N ILE A 10 -1.30 -6.45 8.02
CA ILE A 10 0.04 -6.38 7.39
C ILE A 10 0.31 -4.96 6.84
N SER A 11 -0.70 -4.30 6.27
CA SER A 11 -0.58 -2.94 5.73
C SER A 11 -0.49 -1.85 6.79
N LEU A 12 -1.00 -2.11 7.99
CA LEU A 12 -1.15 -1.13 9.06
C LEU A 12 0.17 -0.46 9.50
N PRO A 13 1.25 -1.20 9.85
CA PRO A 13 2.52 -0.59 10.24
C PRO A 13 3.16 0.23 9.11
N LEU A 14 2.91 -0.18 7.86
CA LEU A 14 3.45 0.50 6.69
C LEU A 14 2.70 1.81 6.44
N ALA A 15 1.38 1.81 6.57
CA ALA A 15 0.56 3.01 6.50
C ALA A 15 0.92 4.02 7.59
N ILE A 16 1.12 3.57 8.83
CA ILE A 16 1.57 4.44 9.93
C ILE A 16 2.92 5.07 9.60
N ARG A 17 3.87 4.30 9.07
CA ARG A 17 5.21 4.80 8.72
C ARG A 17 5.17 5.83 7.59
N SER A 18 4.41 5.58 6.53
CA SER A 18 4.23 6.52 5.42
C SER A 18 3.59 7.83 5.88
N ILE A 19 2.55 7.76 6.70
CA ILE A 19 1.88 8.96 7.25
C ILE A 19 2.82 9.72 8.18
N SER A 20 3.56 9.02 9.05
CA SER A 20 4.52 9.65 9.99
C SER A 20 5.65 10.39 9.27
N ASN A 21 6.16 9.84 8.16
CA ASN A 21 7.20 10.50 7.36
C ASN A 21 6.71 11.84 6.78
N VAL A 22 5.48 11.88 6.26
CA VAL A 22 4.90 13.13 5.71
C VAL A 22 4.54 14.10 6.85
N TYR A 23 4.04 13.58 7.97
CA TYR A 23 3.67 14.37 9.13
C TYR A 23 4.90 15.06 9.77
N GLN A 24 6.08 14.44 9.74
CA GLN A 24 7.33 15.07 10.20
C GLN A 24 7.74 16.29 9.37
N GLY A 25 7.24 16.42 8.12
CA GLY A 25 7.46 17.58 7.26
C GLY A 25 6.49 18.74 7.51
N ILE A 26 5.45 18.56 8.33
CA ILE A 26 4.46 19.61 8.62
C ILE A 26 5.06 20.64 9.56
N SER A 27 5.00 21.93 9.18
CA SER A 27 5.49 23.00 10.04
C SER A 27 4.60 23.15 11.28
N ILE A 28 5.21 23.07 12.46
CA ILE A 28 4.52 23.26 13.74
C ILE A 28 3.85 24.65 13.81
N SER A 29 4.44 25.64 13.13
CA SER A 29 3.94 27.02 13.06
C SER A 29 2.54 27.13 12.44
N THR A 30 2.19 26.24 11.51
CA THR A 30 0.87 26.23 10.87
C THR A 30 -0.21 25.77 11.86
N ILE A 31 0.13 24.80 12.72
CA ILE A 31 -0.76 24.26 13.76
C ILE A 31 -0.95 25.29 14.89
N GLU A 32 0.14 25.94 15.30
CA GLU A 32 0.09 27.01 16.30
C GLU A 32 -0.75 28.20 15.83
N ALA A 33 -0.58 28.65 14.58
CA ALA A 33 -1.38 29.72 13.99
C ALA A 33 -2.87 29.40 13.96
N ALA A 34 -3.23 28.16 13.60
CA ALA A 34 -4.63 27.71 13.60
C ALA A 34 -5.24 27.74 15.01
N THR A 35 -4.45 27.32 16.01
CA THR A 35 -4.86 27.31 17.41
C THR A 35 -5.01 28.74 17.96
N SER A 36 -4.10 29.65 17.61
CA SER A 36 -4.17 31.07 17.95
C SER A 36 -5.39 31.78 17.33
N LEU A 37 -5.85 31.34 16.16
CA LEU A 37 -7.07 31.83 15.50
C LEU A 37 -8.36 31.20 16.06
N GLY A 38 -8.28 30.41 17.13
CA GLY A 38 -9.43 29.78 17.78
C GLY A 38 -9.97 28.55 17.04
N ALA A 39 -9.22 27.96 16.12
CA ALA A 39 -9.61 26.68 15.52
C ALA A 39 -9.45 25.55 16.56
N GLY A 40 -10.54 24.80 16.79
CA GLY A 40 -10.47 23.59 17.62
C GLY A 40 -9.69 22.45 16.95
N ARG A 41 -9.15 21.52 17.74
CA ARG A 41 -8.31 20.39 17.29
C ARG A 41 -8.87 19.63 16.08
N LEU A 42 -10.17 19.33 16.07
CA LEU A 42 -10.80 18.62 14.96
C LEU A 42 -10.81 19.43 13.66
N LYS A 43 -10.95 20.77 13.76
CA LYS A 43 -10.95 21.67 12.60
C LYS A 43 -9.55 21.82 12.02
N THR A 44 -8.53 21.93 12.88
CA THR A 44 -7.12 21.94 12.50
C THR A 44 -6.72 20.63 11.81
N PHE A 45 -7.10 19.49 12.38
CA PHE A 45 -6.85 18.18 11.79
C PHE A 45 -7.47 18.06 10.38
N ILE A 46 -8.77 18.31 10.23
CA ILE A 46 -9.47 18.10 8.95
C ILE A 46 -9.03 19.10 7.87
N LYS A 47 -8.79 20.37 8.22
CA LYS A 47 -8.52 21.43 7.23
C LYS A 47 -7.04 21.67 6.93
N ILE A 48 -6.14 21.28 7.82
CA ILE A 48 -4.71 21.64 7.71
C ILE A 48 -3.88 20.37 7.65
N GLU A 49 -3.97 19.50 8.65
CA GLU A 49 -3.12 18.30 8.72
C GLU A 49 -3.54 17.27 7.65
N LEU A 50 -4.85 17.00 7.51
CA LEU A 50 -5.38 15.97 6.60
C LEU A 50 -5.04 16.22 5.12
N PRO A 51 -5.17 17.45 4.56
CA PRO A 51 -4.72 17.74 3.20
C PRO A 51 -3.21 17.62 3.02
N GLN A 52 -2.42 17.95 4.06
CA GLN A 52 -0.96 17.89 4.02
C GLN A 52 -0.44 16.44 4.05
N ILE A 53 -1.09 15.54 4.80
CA ILE A 53 -0.74 14.11 4.81
C ILE A 53 -1.37 13.30 3.67
N LYS A 54 -2.14 13.93 2.77
CA LYS A 54 -2.85 13.23 1.69
C LYS A 54 -1.89 12.41 0.82
N THR A 55 -0.71 12.95 0.52
CA THR A 55 0.33 12.24 -0.25
C THR A 55 0.79 10.99 0.50
N GLY A 56 1.02 11.08 1.81
CA GLY A 56 1.37 9.92 2.65
C GLY A 56 0.28 8.85 2.71
N ILE A 57 -1.00 9.24 2.70
CA ILE A 57 -2.13 8.31 2.63
C ILE A 57 -2.19 7.60 1.27
N VAL A 58 -1.96 8.32 0.17
CA VAL A 58 -1.93 7.74 -1.19
C VAL A 58 -0.78 6.74 -1.31
N THR A 59 0.42 7.12 -0.84
CA THR A 59 1.60 6.24 -0.80
C THR A 59 1.31 4.99 0.02
N ALA A 60 0.78 5.14 1.25
CA ALA A 60 0.37 4.02 2.08
C ALA A 60 -0.62 3.06 1.38
N ALA A 61 -1.64 3.61 0.72
CA ALA A 61 -2.65 2.83 0.02
C ALA A 61 -2.06 2.02 -1.14
N ILE A 62 -1.18 2.63 -1.95
CA ILE A 62 -0.55 1.97 -3.11
C ILE A 62 0.43 0.90 -2.65
N PHE A 63 1.26 1.16 -1.64
CA PHE A 63 2.14 0.13 -1.09
C PHE A 63 1.35 -1.05 -0.50
N SER A 64 0.26 -0.76 0.23
CA SER A 64 -0.62 -1.80 0.78
C SER A 64 -1.27 -2.63 -0.34
N PHE A 65 -1.65 -1.99 -1.44
CA PHE A 65 -2.13 -2.66 -2.64
C PHE A 65 -1.05 -3.52 -3.31
N ALA A 66 0.17 -3.00 -3.46
CA ALA A 66 1.30 -3.74 -4.04
C ALA A 66 1.67 -4.96 -3.19
N ILE A 67 1.71 -4.82 -1.86
CA ILE A 67 1.89 -5.93 -0.92
C ILE A 67 0.73 -6.92 -1.05
N SER A 68 -0.51 -6.42 -1.17
CA SER A 68 -1.67 -7.28 -1.34
C SER A 68 -1.63 -8.08 -2.64
N MET A 69 -1.15 -7.48 -3.73
CA MET A 69 -0.95 -8.16 -5.01
C MET A 69 0.20 -9.19 -4.97
N GLY A 70 1.23 -8.93 -4.18
CA GLY A 70 2.39 -9.83 -4.02
C GLY A 70 2.18 -10.96 -3.00
N GLU A 71 1.10 -10.92 -2.23
CA GLU A 71 0.86 -11.86 -1.13
C GLU A 71 0.33 -13.21 -1.66
N MET A 72 1.23 -14.19 -1.65
CA MET A 72 0.96 -15.57 -2.06
C MET A 72 0.36 -16.42 -0.92
N ASN A 73 0.64 -16.08 0.35
CA ASN A 73 0.32 -16.93 1.50
C ASN A 73 -1.19 -17.02 1.77
N ALA A 74 -1.90 -15.90 1.71
CA ALA A 74 -3.35 -15.88 1.89
C ALA A 74 -4.09 -16.58 0.74
N SER A 75 -3.56 -16.50 -0.49
CA SER A 75 -4.13 -17.19 -1.65
C SER A 75 -3.93 -18.71 -1.55
N ILE A 76 -2.75 -19.19 -1.16
CA ILE A 76 -2.48 -20.63 -1.01
C ILE A 76 -3.31 -21.26 0.11
N MET A 77 -3.50 -20.56 1.23
CA MET A 77 -4.23 -21.13 2.38
C MET A 77 -5.75 -21.03 2.27
N LEU A 78 -6.30 -20.03 1.57
CA LEU A 78 -7.74 -19.73 1.59
C LEU A 78 -8.44 -19.72 0.21
N ALA A 79 -7.72 -19.78 -0.92
CA ALA A 79 -8.39 -19.78 -2.22
C ALA A 79 -9.06 -21.14 -2.50
N PRO A 80 -10.36 -21.17 -2.88
CA PRO A 80 -10.98 -22.36 -3.47
C PRO A 80 -10.20 -22.78 -4.72
N SER A 81 -10.18 -24.06 -5.09
CA SER A 81 -9.36 -24.61 -6.19
C SER A 81 -9.58 -23.96 -7.58
N ASN A 82 -10.55 -23.05 -7.72
CA ASN A 82 -10.90 -22.37 -8.97
C ASN A 82 -10.38 -20.92 -9.07
N PHE A 83 -9.69 -20.39 -8.06
CA PHE A 83 -9.09 -19.04 -8.13
C PHE A 83 -7.56 -19.11 -8.16
N VAL A 84 -6.99 -18.89 -9.34
CA VAL A 84 -5.53 -18.84 -9.54
C VAL A 84 -5.08 -17.38 -9.61
N THR A 85 -4.39 -16.91 -8.57
CA THR A 85 -3.71 -15.61 -8.59
C THR A 85 -2.36 -15.72 -9.30
N ILE A 86 -1.82 -14.61 -9.83
CA ILE A 86 -0.52 -14.61 -10.54
C ILE A 86 0.60 -15.25 -9.70
N PRO A 87 0.76 -14.97 -8.39
CA PRO A 87 1.76 -15.63 -7.55
C PRO A 87 1.55 -17.15 -7.43
N LEU A 88 0.30 -17.59 -7.32
CA LEU A 88 -0.04 -19.02 -7.26
C LEU A 88 0.26 -19.73 -8.59
N ALA A 89 -0.01 -19.08 -9.73
CA ALA A 89 0.34 -19.60 -11.05
C ALA A 89 1.86 -19.77 -11.19
N ILE A 90 2.65 -18.78 -10.76
CA ILE A 90 4.12 -18.85 -10.77
C ILE A 90 4.58 -20.04 -9.91
N TYR A 91 4.02 -20.21 -8.71
CA TYR A 91 4.35 -21.32 -7.82
C TYR A 91 4.03 -22.69 -8.45
N GLN A 92 2.85 -22.84 -9.07
CA GLN A 92 2.46 -24.06 -9.78
C GLN A 92 3.35 -24.37 -10.99
N LEU A 93 3.76 -23.34 -11.74
CA LEU A 93 4.67 -23.47 -12.89
C LEU A 93 6.07 -23.92 -12.46
N ILE A 94 6.59 -23.38 -11.35
CA ILE A 94 7.84 -23.83 -10.74
C ILE A 94 7.72 -25.30 -10.31
N GLY A 95 6.63 -25.67 -9.62
CA GLY A 95 6.37 -27.05 -9.22
C GLY A 95 6.21 -28.03 -10.39
N SER A 96 5.80 -27.54 -11.56
CA SER A 96 5.69 -28.30 -12.80
C SER A 96 6.97 -28.28 -13.66
N TYR A 97 8.09 -27.75 -13.12
CA TYR A 97 9.37 -27.54 -13.81
C TYR A 97 9.31 -26.63 -15.04
N ASN A 98 8.22 -25.87 -15.21
CA ASN A 98 8.07 -24.88 -16.28
C ASN A 98 8.59 -23.51 -15.83
N PHE A 99 9.92 -23.40 -15.76
CA PHE A 99 10.60 -22.17 -15.33
C PHE A 99 10.39 -21.01 -16.32
N TYR A 100 10.28 -21.30 -17.62
CA TYR A 100 10.05 -20.26 -18.64
C TYR A 100 8.71 -19.53 -18.42
N GLY A 101 7.63 -20.28 -18.17
CA GLY A 101 6.32 -19.71 -17.86
C GLY A 101 6.33 -18.93 -16.54
N ALA A 102 7.02 -19.45 -15.52
CA ALA A 102 7.16 -18.79 -14.23
C ALA A 102 7.88 -17.44 -14.35
N CYS A 103 8.98 -17.37 -15.11
CA CYS A 103 9.72 -16.14 -15.36
C CYS A 103 8.91 -15.12 -16.17
N ALA A 104 8.13 -15.57 -17.16
CA ALA A 104 7.26 -14.69 -17.94
C ALA A 104 6.22 -13.99 -17.05
N LEU A 105 5.47 -14.77 -16.25
CA LEU A 105 4.50 -14.21 -15.31
C LEU A 105 5.17 -13.34 -14.22
N GLY A 106 6.34 -13.75 -13.74
CA GLY A 106 7.13 -12.98 -12.77
C GLY A 106 7.54 -11.62 -13.32
N SER A 107 7.95 -11.55 -14.58
CA SER A 107 8.32 -10.28 -15.23
C SER A 107 7.13 -9.33 -15.41
N ILE A 108 5.94 -9.86 -15.72
CA ILE A 108 4.70 -9.07 -15.82
C ILE A 108 4.34 -8.51 -14.44
N LEU A 109 4.39 -9.34 -13.40
CA LEU A 109 4.12 -8.91 -12.03
C LEU A 109 5.09 -7.81 -11.58
N LEU A 110 6.37 -7.96 -11.91
CA LEU A 110 7.41 -6.96 -11.64
C LEU A 110 7.11 -5.65 -12.36
N LEU A 111 6.76 -5.69 -13.66
CA LEU A 111 6.40 -4.50 -14.43
C LEU A 111 5.21 -3.74 -13.82
N ILE A 112 4.17 -4.46 -13.39
CA ILE A 112 2.99 -3.83 -12.77
C ILE A 112 3.35 -3.18 -11.43
N SER A 113 4.20 -3.85 -10.64
CA SER A 113 4.72 -3.29 -9.39
C SER A 113 5.51 -2.01 -9.66
N LEU A 114 6.45 -2.03 -10.61
CA LEU A 114 7.24 -0.86 -10.99
C LEU A 114 6.38 0.30 -11.50
N LEU A 115 5.35 0.02 -12.31
CA LEU A 115 4.40 1.05 -12.75
C LEU A 115 3.64 1.67 -11.58
N SER A 116 3.23 0.86 -10.62
CA SER A 116 2.55 1.33 -9.40
C SER A 116 3.46 2.22 -8.56
N PHE A 117 4.74 1.85 -8.43
CA PHE A 117 5.77 2.66 -7.78
C PHE A 117 6.05 3.96 -8.51
N LYS A 118 6.25 3.92 -9.84
CA LYS A 118 6.50 5.12 -10.65
C LYS A 118 5.33 6.11 -10.60
N LEU A 119 4.10 5.61 -10.49
CA LEU A 119 2.93 6.45 -10.27
C LEU A 119 3.04 7.24 -8.96
N ILE A 120 3.61 6.66 -7.89
CA ILE A 120 3.83 7.33 -6.59
C ILE A 120 4.85 8.46 -6.73
N ASP A 121 6.02 8.18 -7.33
CA ASP A 121 7.10 9.17 -7.46
C ASP A 121 6.69 10.43 -8.24
N ASN A 122 5.66 10.32 -9.09
CA ASN A 122 5.12 11.48 -9.83
C ASN A 122 4.17 12.37 -8.99
N PHE A 123 3.80 11.96 -7.78
CA PHE A 123 2.93 12.73 -6.87
C PHE A 123 3.67 13.37 -5.68
N ASP A 124 4.96 13.11 -5.51
CA ASP A 124 5.88 13.87 -4.64
C ASP A 124 6.48 15.07 -5.38
#